data_AF-A0A327WX99-F1
#
_entry.id   AF-A0A327WX99-F1
#
_cell.length_a   1.000
_cell.length_b   1.000
_cell.length_c   1.000
_cell.angle_alpha   90.00
_cell.angle_beta   90.00
_cell.angle_gamma   90.00
#
_symmetry.space_group_name_H-M   'P 1'
#
loop_
_entity.id
_entity.type
_entity.pdbx_description
1 polymer ?
#
loop_
_entity_poly.entity_id
_entity_poly.type
_entity_poly.pdbx_seq_one_letter_code
_entity_poly.pdbx_strand_id
1 'polypeptide(L)'
;MICMKGLLNKGVFLLVVGLLASCDYQKYNTIRQRDYRQGDKYVYGPGLDSPAVQTKRQYPARPELADRTNKIRQKLFSQGSQGN
;
A
#
# COMPACT_ATOMS: atom_id res chain seq x y z
N MET A 1 -11.97 -50.55 6.33
CA MET A 1 -11.57 -49.18 6.76
C MET A 1 -10.47 -48.60 5.87
N ILE A 2 -10.70 -48.49 4.54
CA ILE A 2 -9.68 -48.06 3.55
C ILE A 2 -10.16 -46.87 2.68
N CYS A 3 -11.46 -46.54 2.65
CA CYS A 3 -11.99 -45.52 1.72
C CYS A 3 -11.80 -44.04 2.15
N MET A 4 -11.45 -43.77 3.42
CA MET A 4 -11.34 -42.39 3.92
C MET A 4 -9.94 -41.76 3.81
N LYS A 5 -8.86 -42.57 3.76
CA LYS A 5 -7.49 -42.05 3.66
C LYS A 5 -7.22 -41.35 2.32
N GLY A 6 -7.80 -41.85 1.22
CA GLY A 6 -7.68 -41.23 -0.10
C GLY A 6 -8.41 -39.89 -0.19
N LEU A 7 -9.58 -39.76 0.45
CA LEU A 7 -10.31 -38.48 0.54
C LEU A 7 -9.58 -37.47 1.43
N LEU A 8 -9.05 -37.92 2.58
CA LEU A 8 -8.27 -37.04 3.47
C LEU A 8 -7.03 -36.50 2.74
N ASN A 9 -6.31 -37.35 2.00
CA ASN A 9 -5.09 -36.94 1.29
C ASN A 9 -5.39 -35.96 0.15
N LYS A 10 -6.49 -36.16 -0.59
CA LYS A 10 -6.93 -35.21 -1.62
C LYS A 10 -7.43 -33.90 -1.03
N GLY A 11 -8.14 -33.94 0.09
CA GLY A 11 -8.62 -32.75 0.81
C GLY A 11 -7.46 -31.90 1.35
N VAL A 12 -6.47 -32.53 1.97
CA VAL A 12 -5.24 -31.86 2.44
C VAL A 12 -4.47 -31.26 1.27
N PHE A 13 -4.33 -31.99 0.16
CA PHE A 13 -3.65 -31.47 -1.03
C PHE A 13 -4.35 -30.25 -1.63
N LEU A 14 -5.69 -30.27 -1.76
CA LEU A 14 -6.46 -29.13 -2.25
C LEU A 14 -6.38 -27.92 -1.31
N LEU A 15 -6.36 -28.15 0.00
CA LEU A 15 -6.20 -27.09 1.00
C LEU A 15 -4.83 -26.43 0.91
N VAL A 16 -3.76 -27.22 0.76
CA VAL A 16 -2.39 -26.69 0.59
C VAL A 16 -2.25 -25.89 -0.70
N VAL A 17 -2.78 -26.38 -1.83
CA VAL A 17 -2.76 -25.65 -3.11
C VAL A 17 -3.58 -24.35 -3.02
N GLY A 18 -4.74 -24.37 -2.36
CA GLY A 18 -5.57 -23.18 -2.14
C GLY A 18 -4.88 -22.10 -1.29
N LEU A 19 -4.15 -22.51 -0.25
CA LEU A 19 -3.36 -21.59 0.57
C LEU A 19 -2.18 -20.99 -0.21
N LEU A 20 -1.51 -21.78 -1.07
CA LEU A 20 -0.43 -21.27 -1.94
C LEU A 20 -0.95 -20.37 -3.06
N ALA A 21 -2.17 -20.56 -3.56
CA ALA A 21 -2.79 -19.66 -4.53
C ALA A 21 -3.14 -18.28 -3.94
N SER A 22 -3.32 -18.17 -2.62
CA SER A 22 -3.47 -16.87 -1.94
C SER A 22 -2.17 -16.07 -1.88
N CYS A 23 -1.03 -16.70 -2.23
CA CYS A 23 0.26 -16.04 -2.40
C CYS A 23 0.41 -15.36 -3.76
N ASP A 24 -0.69 -14.88 -4.38
CA ASP A 24 -0.66 -13.72 -5.31
C ASP A 24 -0.21 -12.49 -4.49
N TYR A 25 1.02 -12.56 -4.00
CA TYR A 25 1.71 -11.57 -3.22
C TYR A 25 1.92 -10.37 -4.15
N GLN A 26 1.03 -9.39 -4.05
CA GLN A 26 1.14 -8.14 -4.79
C GLN A 26 2.21 -7.24 -4.14
N LYS A 27 3.45 -7.76 -3.99
CA LYS A 27 4.63 -6.92 -3.75
C LYS A 27 4.65 -5.76 -4.73
N TYR A 28 4.23 -6.06 -5.96
CA TYR A 28 4.01 -5.14 -7.04
C TYR A 28 2.55 -5.25 -7.43
N ASN A 29 1.84 -4.12 -7.43
CA ASN A 29 0.45 -4.05 -7.85
C ASN A 29 0.33 -4.59 -9.29
N THR A 30 -0.30 -5.75 -9.47
CA THR A 30 -0.47 -6.38 -10.78
C THR A 30 -1.76 -5.88 -11.42
N ILE A 31 -1.64 -5.05 -12.46
CA ILE A 31 -2.79 -4.52 -13.19
C ILE A 31 -3.28 -5.60 -14.15
N ARG A 32 -4.51 -6.11 -13.93
CA ARG A 32 -5.15 -7.08 -14.83
C ARG A 32 -5.81 -6.44 -16.06
N GLN A 33 -5.93 -5.11 -16.05
CA GLN A 33 -6.46 -4.30 -17.15
C GLN A 33 -5.34 -3.90 -18.11
N ARG A 34 -5.69 -3.55 -19.35
CA ARG A 34 -4.72 -3.03 -20.33
C ARG A 34 -4.15 -1.71 -19.83
N ASP A 35 -2.87 -1.70 -19.52
CA ASP A 35 -2.16 -0.50 -19.10
C ASP A 35 -1.58 0.25 -20.30
N TYR A 36 -2.23 1.35 -20.69
CA TYR A 36 -1.76 2.20 -21.79
C TYR A 36 -0.53 3.03 -21.45
N ARG A 37 -0.17 3.13 -20.16
CA ARG A 37 0.99 3.87 -19.68
C ARG A 37 2.10 2.93 -19.22
N GLN A 38 2.02 1.65 -19.57
CA GLN A 38 3.02 0.66 -19.17
C GLN A 38 4.43 1.14 -19.55
N GLY A 39 5.32 1.22 -18.56
CA GLY A 39 6.69 1.71 -18.74
C GLY A 39 6.86 3.24 -18.66
N ASP A 40 5.78 4.00 -18.45
CA ASP A 40 5.85 5.44 -18.21
C ASP A 40 6.56 5.73 -16.88
N LYS A 41 7.79 6.24 -16.97
CA LYS A 41 8.64 6.56 -15.82
C LYS A 41 8.06 7.68 -14.94
N TYR A 42 7.21 8.54 -15.49
CA TYR A 42 6.54 9.57 -14.70
C TYR A 42 5.47 8.95 -13.77
N VAL A 43 4.80 7.89 -14.23
CA VAL A 43 3.76 7.19 -13.46
C VAL A 43 4.37 6.18 -12.49
N TYR A 44 5.25 5.33 -12.99
CA TYR A 44 5.75 4.15 -12.26
C TYR A 44 7.11 4.38 -11.62
N GLY A 45 7.73 5.52 -11.87
CA GLY A 45 9.01 5.86 -11.27
C GLY A 45 10.18 5.01 -11.79
N PRO A 46 11.25 4.84 -10.99
CA PRO A 46 12.51 4.26 -11.46
C PRO A 46 12.50 2.73 -11.54
N GLY A 47 11.51 2.06 -10.95
CA GLY A 47 11.41 0.60 -10.95
C GLY A 47 10.61 0.08 -9.76
N LEU A 48 10.22 -1.20 -9.83
CA LEU A 48 9.34 -1.86 -8.88
C LEU A 48 9.90 -1.93 -7.44
N ASP A 49 11.21 -2.11 -7.28
CA ASP A 49 11.89 -2.10 -5.98
C ASP A 49 12.48 -0.73 -5.61
N SER A 50 12.19 0.31 -6.38
CA SER A 50 12.73 1.63 -6.09
C SER A 50 11.97 2.28 -4.93
N PRO A 51 12.67 3.03 -4.04
CA PRO A 51 11.99 3.85 -3.06
C PRO A 51 11.14 4.92 -3.76
N ALA A 52 10.05 5.34 -3.12
CA ALA A 52 9.17 6.37 -3.66
C ALA A 52 9.97 7.62 -4.06
N VAL A 53 9.75 8.15 -5.27
CA VAL A 53 10.52 9.30 -5.81
C VAL A 53 10.49 10.51 -4.87
N GLN A 54 9.43 10.66 -4.08
CA GLN A 54 9.26 11.71 -3.09
C GLN A 54 10.32 11.68 -1.98
N THR A 55 10.84 10.51 -1.61
CA THR A 55 11.86 10.40 -0.54
C THR A 55 13.21 10.98 -0.96
N LYS A 56 13.45 11.12 -2.27
CA LYS A 56 14.65 11.77 -2.81
C LYS A 56 14.53 13.30 -2.83
N ARG A 57 13.33 13.86 -2.65
CA ARG A 57 13.12 15.31 -2.69
C ARG A 57 13.46 15.90 -1.33
N GLN A 58 14.52 16.70 -1.28
CA GLN A 58 14.82 17.54 -0.13
C GLN A 58 14.15 18.89 -0.33
N TYR A 59 13.43 19.35 0.68
CA TYR A 59 12.84 20.68 0.70
C TYR A 59 13.66 21.56 1.65
N PRO A 60 14.09 22.76 1.21
CA PRO A 60 14.79 23.67 2.09
C PRO A 60 13.89 24.02 3.28
N ALA A 61 14.51 24.29 4.43
CA ALA A 61 13.78 24.78 5.59
C ALA A 61 13.08 26.11 5.23
N ARG A 62 11.80 26.19 5.55
CA ARG A 62 10.94 27.35 5.29
C ARG A 62 10.32 27.82 6.60
N PRO A 63 11.03 28.63 7.40
CA PRO A 63 10.60 29.00 8.74
C PRO A 63 9.24 29.71 8.76
N GLU A 64 8.88 30.42 7.69
CA GLU A 64 7.58 31.09 7.54
C GLU A 64 6.38 30.10 7.50
N LEU A 65 6.63 28.81 7.21
CA LEU A 65 5.59 27.79 7.24
C LEU A 65 5.20 27.41 8.67
N ALA A 66 6.07 27.59 9.65
CA ALA A 66 5.76 27.30 11.06
C ALA A 66 4.61 28.19 11.55
N ASP A 67 4.69 29.50 11.30
CA ASP A 67 3.65 30.46 11.65
C ASP A 67 2.33 30.18 10.94
N ARG A 68 2.39 29.86 9.64
CA ARG A 68 1.21 29.47 8.86
C ARG A 68 0.55 28.21 9.42
N THR A 69 1.35 27.22 9.79
CA THR A 69 0.87 25.96 10.37
C THR A 69 0.19 26.21 11.72
N ASN A 70 0.76 27.08 12.56
CA ASN A 70 0.16 27.46 13.84
C ASN A 70 -1.17 28.19 13.64
N LYS A 71 -1.28 29.12 12.69
CA LYS A 71 -2.54 29.79 12.34
C LYS A 71 -3.59 28.81 11.83
N ILE A 72 -3.20 27.84 11.00
CA ILE A 72 -4.12 26.80 10.50
C ILE A 72 -4.58 25.91 11.66
N ARG A 73 -3.66 25.45 12.52
CA ARG A 73 -3.99 24.64 13.70
C ARG A 73 -4.98 25.37 14.60
N GLN A 74 -4.73 26.65 14.89
CA GLN A 74 -5.66 27.48 15.64
C GLN A 74 -7.03 27.51 14.95
N LYS A 75 -7.12 27.79 13.65
CA LYS A 75 -8.41 27.80 12.94
C LYS A 75 -9.16 26.47 13.00
N LEU A 76 -8.46 25.34 12.90
CA LEU A 76 -9.08 24.01 12.89
C LEU A 76 -9.50 23.54 14.28
N PHE A 77 -8.81 23.97 15.34
CA PHE A 77 -8.97 23.40 16.68
C PHE A 77 -9.33 24.40 17.78
N SER A 78 -9.34 25.71 17.52
CA SER A 78 -9.72 26.73 18.52
C SER A 78 -11.20 26.72 18.86
N GLN A 79 -12.06 26.20 17.97
CA GLN A 79 -13.50 26.06 18.22
C GLN A 79 -13.86 24.78 18.99
N GLY A 80 -12.90 23.87 19.23
CA GLY A 80 -13.10 22.61 19.97
C GLY A 80 -12.74 22.66 21.46
N SER A 81 -12.26 23.81 21.97
CA SER A 81 -11.88 24.00 23.39
C SER A 81 -12.92 24.80 24.20
N GLN A 82 -14.11 25.03 23.66
CA GLN A 82 -15.25 25.59 24.39
C GLN A 82 -16.15 24.43 24.83
N GLY A 83 -15.63 23.62 25.75
CA GLY A 83 -16.26 22.39 26.22
C GLY A 83 -15.58 21.86 27.47
N ASN A 84 -15.50 22.71 28.49
CA ASN A 84 -15.57 22.41 29.93
C ASN A 84 -15.56 23.72 30.72
#